data_AF-A0A378V2N8-F1
#
_entry.id   AF-A0A378V2N8-F1
#
_cell.length_a   1.000
_cell.length_b   1.000
_cell.length_c   1.000
_cell.angle_alpha   90.00
_cell.angle_beta   90.00
_cell.angle_gamma   90.00
#
_symmetry.space_group_name_H-M   'P 1'
#
loop_
_entity.id
_entity.type
_entity.pdbx_description
1 polymer ?
#
loop_
_entity_poly.entity_id
_entity_poly.type
_entity_poly.pdbx_seq_one_letter_code
_entity_poly.pdbx_strand_id
1 'polypeptide(L)'
;MDVVIGIAMTSQDTRLLLVEGNRGDGAVIDHDSLDADTPVDVAHPGFNEPVVNAVLDTYADAPANGYTVIRVALTWTDAVNADAKLMLDALAEQGITNVAVVSAADAERLGGEADSSMDGSGASGDDAAARLARGALIASADIRGEPASAVKPAPLTHTVAMAVATAVLIVAGSVFLAMTVRGGHDSVPPQASTPTQHTAPAPPPEAPVHTVVRNVVPMAGRAAQQSLAGPGANTSVPPLTGWSGANRYARRVLLSDRDIRAEIAAKRLAIEPFDDALVQPSSVDVRLDNLFRVFNNTRYTHIDPAKQQDELTTLVEPAEGEPFVLHPGEFVLGSTLEVCTLPDDLAGRLEGKSSLGRLGLLTHSTAGFIDPGFSGHITLELSNVANLPITLWPGMKIGQLCLLRLTSPAEHPYGSDKVGSKYQGQRGPTPSRSHLNFIKS
;
A
#
# COMPACT_ATOMS: atom_id res chain seq x y z
N MET A 1 12.66 17.01 -20.41
CA MET A 1 13.89 16.54 -19.75
C MET A 1 13.98 15.06 -20.00
N ASP A 2 15.14 14.56 -20.43
CA ASP A 2 15.28 13.13 -20.74
C ASP A 2 15.41 12.34 -19.45
N VAL A 3 14.75 11.19 -19.38
CA VAL A 3 14.78 10.28 -18.24
C VAL A 3 14.96 8.84 -18.73
N VAL A 4 15.52 8.01 -17.87
CA VAL A 4 15.74 6.58 -18.13
C VAL A 4 15.19 5.75 -16.98
N ILE A 5 14.66 4.56 -17.31
CA ILE A 5 14.10 3.62 -16.34
C ILE A 5 15.11 2.48 -16.14
N GLY A 6 15.49 2.19 -14.90
CA GLY A 6 16.34 1.06 -14.53
C GLY A 6 15.52 0.00 -13.82
N ILE A 7 15.64 -1.26 -14.21
CA ILE A 7 14.90 -2.38 -13.62
C ILE A 7 15.88 -3.49 -13.28
N ALA A 8 15.83 -3.96 -12.02
CA ALA A 8 16.58 -5.11 -11.57
C ALA A 8 15.66 -6.15 -10.94
N MET A 9 15.70 -7.38 -11.45
CA MET A 9 14.93 -8.51 -10.91
C MET A 9 15.86 -9.48 -10.18
N THR A 10 15.50 -9.83 -8.96
CA THR A 10 16.19 -10.84 -8.15
C THR A 10 15.19 -11.88 -7.64
N SER A 11 15.68 -12.96 -7.04
CA SER A 11 14.80 -13.96 -6.41
C SER A 11 14.07 -13.48 -5.16
N GLN A 12 14.35 -12.27 -4.67
CA GLN A 12 13.79 -11.73 -3.43
C GLN A 12 12.99 -10.45 -3.64
N ASP A 13 13.32 -9.68 -4.68
CA ASP A 13 12.73 -8.36 -4.91
C ASP A 13 12.95 -7.93 -6.37
N THR A 14 12.06 -7.08 -6.88
CA THR A 14 12.22 -6.33 -8.12
C THR A 14 12.21 -4.83 -7.84
N ARG A 15 13.26 -4.13 -8.30
CA ARG A 15 13.42 -2.68 -8.14
C ARG A 15 13.29 -1.96 -9.47
N LEU A 16 12.55 -0.85 -9.46
CA LEU A 16 12.45 0.09 -10.57
C LEU A 16 12.98 1.46 -10.13
N LEU A 17 13.81 2.08 -10.95
CA LEU A 17 14.39 3.40 -10.73
C LEU A 17 14.09 4.31 -11.91
N LEU A 18 13.60 5.51 -11.64
CA LEU A 18 13.49 6.59 -12.63
C LEU A 18 14.61 7.60 -12.40
N VAL A 19 15.46 7.83 -13.41
CA VAL A 19 16.66 8.66 -13.25
C VAL A 19 16.73 9.75 -14.32
N GLU A 20 17.15 10.95 -13.91
CA GLU A 20 17.41 12.07 -14.80
C GLU A 20 18.58 11.81 -15.75
N GLY A 21 18.46 12.35 -16.96
CA GLY A 21 19.51 12.33 -17.96
C GLY A 21 19.45 11.10 -18.87
N ASN A 22 20.28 11.11 -19.91
CA ASN A 22 20.24 10.09 -20.94
C ASN A 22 21.16 8.88 -20.68
N ARG A 23 22.13 9.03 -19.76
CA ARG A 23 23.05 7.95 -19.36
C ARG A 23 22.65 7.26 -18.06
N GLY A 24 21.68 7.80 -17.31
CA GLY A 24 21.27 7.26 -16.01
C GLY A 24 22.27 7.53 -14.89
N ASP A 25 23.12 8.54 -15.07
CA ASP A 25 24.10 9.05 -14.11
C ASP A 25 23.56 10.24 -13.29
N GLY A 26 22.36 10.73 -13.60
CA GLY A 26 21.71 11.84 -12.91
C GLY A 26 21.06 11.46 -11.57
N ALA A 27 20.25 12.38 -11.05
CA ALA A 27 19.51 12.20 -9.81
C ALA A 27 18.37 11.18 -9.99
N VAL A 28 18.11 10.37 -8.96
CA VAL A 28 16.93 9.51 -8.90
C VAL A 28 15.71 10.40 -8.68
N ILE A 29 14.78 10.37 -9.63
CA ILE A 29 13.50 11.09 -9.57
C ILE A 29 12.52 10.29 -8.72
N ASP A 30 12.49 8.97 -8.92
CA ASP A 30 11.55 8.07 -8.27
C ASP A 30 12.12 6.64 -8.17
N HIS A 31 11.62 5.86 -7.22
CA HIS A 31 11.98 4.45 -7.05
C HIS A 31 10.81 3.61 -6.50
N ASP A 32 10.61 2.43 -7.08
CA ASP A 32 9.60 1.46 -6.62
C ASP A 32 10.27 0.14 -6.19
N SER A 33 9.71 -0.49 -5.17
CA SER A 33 10.12 -1.80 -4.65
C SER A 33 8.95 -2.77 -4.61
N LEU A 34 9.15 -3.98 -5.11
CA LEU A 34 8.13 -5.02 -5.18
C LEU A 34 8.66 -6.31 -4.52
N ASP A 35 8.34 -6.48 -3.23
CA ASP A 35 8.76 -7.62 -2.41
C ASP A 35 8.19 -8.95 -2.93
N ALA A 36 9.02 -10.01 -2.94
CA ALA A 36 8.65 -11.35 -3.39
C ALA A 36 7.91 -12.21 -2.34
N ASP A 37 7.46 -11.66 -1.22
CA ASP A 37 6.95 -12.45 -0.10
C ASP A 37 5.57 -13.08 -0.38
N THR A 38 5.58 -14.26 -1.00
CA THR A 38 4.51 -15.27 -0.90
C THR A 38 5.14 -16.64 -0.62
N PRO A 39 4.70 -17.39 0.41
CA PRO A 39 5.24 -18.71 0.71
C PRO A 39 5.12 -19.66 -0.49
N VAL A 40 6.20 -20.39 -0.74
CA VAL A 40 6.38 -21.37 -1.82
C VAL A 40 5.42 -22.57 -1.63
N ASP A 41 4.16 -22.46 -2.08
CA ASP A 41 3.35 -23.64 -2.46
C ASP A 41 2.12 -23.37 -3.35
N VAL A 42 2.05 -22.20 -4.01
CA VAL A 42 1.01 -21.91 -5.01
C VAL A 42 1.68 -21.22 -6.19
N ALA A 43 1.38 -21.67 -7.41
CA ALA A 43 1.90 -21.09 -8.65
C ALA A 43 1.91 -19.55 -8.57
N HIS A 44 3.11 -18.95 -8.58
CA HIS A 44 3.29 -17.52 -8.40
C HIS A 44 2.48 -16.74 -9.44
N PRO A 45 1.62 -15.78 -9.05
CA PRO A 45 1.18 -14.75 -9.98
C PRO A 45 2.43 -13.91 -10.29
N GLY A 46 3.00 -14.12 -11.48
CA GLY A 46 4.36 -13.70 -11.81
C GLY A 46 4.63 -12.21 -11.62
N PHE A 47 5.88 -11.89 -11.25
CA PHE A 47 6.45 -10.55 -11.08
C PHE A 47 6.25 -9.59 -12.26
N ASN A 48 5.79 -10.09 -13.40
CA ASN A 48 5.82 -9.38 -14.67
C ASN A 48 4.70 -8.35 -14.82
N GLU A 49 3.46 -8.66 -14.39
CA GLU A 49 2.34 -7.73 -14.58
C GLU A 49 2.51 -6.41 -13.79
N PRO A 50 2.91 -6.43 -12.50
CA PRO A 50 3.13 -5.20 -11.75
C PRO A 50 4.24 -4.32 -12.35
N VAL A 51 5.36 -4.93 -12.74
CA VAL A 51 6.53 -4.19 -13.26
C VAL A 51 6.26 -3.62 -14.64
N VAL A 52 5.61 -4.38 -15.53
CA VAL A 52 5.20 -3.89 -16.86
C VAL A 52 4.24 -2.72 -16.72
N ASN A 53 3.27 -2.79 -15.80
CA ASN A 53 2.36 -1.68 -15.55
C ASN A 53 3.10 -0.42 -15.05
N ALA A 54 4.02 -0.56 -14.10
CA ALA A 54 4.82 0.57 -13.61
C ALA A 54 5.63 1.26 -14.72
N VAL A 55 6.20 0.48 -15.65
CA VAL A 55 6.89 1.03 -16.82
C VAL A 55 5.90 1.79 -17.71
N LEU A 56 4.74 1.21 -18.01
CA LEU A 56 3.73 1.86 -18.87
C LEU A 56 3.18 3.14 -18.25
N ASP A 57 2.91 3.14 -16.95
CA ASP A 57 2.45 4.32 -16.21
C ASP A 57 3.51 5.44 -16.29
N THR A 58 4.79 5.09 -16.14
CA THR A 58 5.90 6.04 -16.32
C THR A 58 5.92 6.64 -17.74
N TYR A 59 5.68 5.83 -18.79
CA TYR A 59 5.58 6.33 -20.17
C TYR A 59 4.37 7.24 -20.39
N ALA A 60 3.23 6.94 -19.75
CA ALA A 60 2.00 7.71 -19.88
C ALA A 60 2.11 9.08 -19.17
N ASP A 61 2.76 9.10 -18.00
CA ASP A 61 2.87 10.29 -17.16
C ASP A 61 4.04 11.20 -17.52
N ALA A 62 5.07 10.66 -18.19
CA ALA A 62 6.27 11.43 -18.56
C ALA A 62 5.96 12.74 -19.31
N PRO A 63 5.12 12.78 -20.37
CA PRO A 63 4.83 14.02 -21.09
C PRO A 63 4.14 15.08 -20.23
N ALA A 64 3.26 14.67 -19.31
CA ALA A 64 2.54 15.57 -18.41
C ALA A 64 3.49 16.24 -17.40
N ASN A 65 4.56 15.54 -17.04
CA ASN A 65 5.61 16.03 -16.13
C ASN A 65 6.80 16.68 -16.86
N GLY A 66 6.71 16.86 -18.18
CA GLY A 66 7.80 17.44 -18.98
C GLY A 66 9.01 16.52 -19.16
N TYR A 67 8.83 15.22 -18.94
CA TYR A 67 9.83 14.18 -19.15
C TYR A 67 9.67 13.49 -20.50
N THR A 68 10.77 12.94 -21.00
CA THR A 68 10.77 12.03 -22.14
C THR A 68 11.51 10.77 -21.71
N VAL A 69 10.81 9.64 -21.63
CA VAL A 69 11.47 8.36 -21.36
C VAL A 69 12.19 7.92 -22.62
N ILE A 70 13.52 7.83 -22.56
CA ILE A 70 14.33 7.53 -23.75
C ILE A 70 14.82 6.08 -23.79
N ARG A 71 14.90 5.39 -22.65
CA ARG A 71 15.42 4.01 -22.54
C ARG A 71 14.92 3.32 -21.28
N VAL A 72 14.73 2.02 -21.38
CA VAL A 72 14.55 1.11 -20.24
C VAL A 72 15.77 0.20 -20.15
N ALA A 73 16.46 0.15 -19.03
CA ALA A 73 17.56 -0.77 -18.76
C ALA A 73 17.04 -1.91 -17.90
N LEU A 74 17.19 -3.15 -18.35
CA LEU A 74 16.73 -4.33 -17.61
C LEU A 74 17.91 -5.26 -17.29
N THR A 75 18.04 -5.63 -16.02
CA THR A 75 18.98 -6.66 -15.56
C THR A 75 18.30 -7.63 -14.61
N TRP A 76 18.82 -8.85 -14.50
CA TRP A 76 18.27 -9.86 -13.60
C TRP A 76 19.32 -10.88 -13.16
N THR A 77 19.08 -11.53 -12.02
CA THR A 77 19.88 -12.69 -11.59
C THR A 77 19.42 -13.98 -12.28
N ASP A 78 20.30 -14.98 -12.37
CA ASP A 78 20.00 -16.26 -13.03
C ASP A 78 18.74 -16.96 -12.47
N ALA A 79 18.43 -16.73 -11.19
CA ALA A 79 17.29 -17.34 -10.50
C ALA A 79 15.93 -16.95 -11.10
N VAL A 80 15.82 -15.79 -11.74
CA VAL A 80 14.55 -15.26 -12.30
C VAL A 80 14.59 -15.12 -13.83
N ASN A 81 15.51 -15.83 -14.50
CA ASN A 81 15.74 -15.72 -15.94
C ASN A 81 14.52 -16.10 -16.81
N ALA A 82 13.64 -16.98 -16.33
CA ALA A 82 12.41 -17.33 -17.04
C ALA A 82 11.39 -16.17 -16.98
N ASP A 83 11.23 -15.56 -15.81
CA ASP A 83 10.31 -14.44 -15.59
C ASP A 83 10.77 -13.18 -16.33
N ALA A 84 12.08 -12.88 -16.30
CA ALA A 84 12.66 -11.75 -17.02
C ALA A 84 12.44 -11.84 -18.55
N LYS A 85 12.44 -13.05 -19.13
CA LYS A 85 12.12 -13.25 -20.55
C LYS A 85 10.65 -12.97 -20.85
N LEU A 86 9.75 -13.44 -20.00
CA LEU A 86 8.32 -13.15 -20.12
C LEU A 86 8.05 -11.65 -19.99
N MET A 87 8.77 -10.95 -19.11
CA MET A 87 8.69 -9.49 -18.99
C MET A 87 9.17 -8.77 -20.26
N LEU A 88 10.26 -9.21 -20.87
CA LEU A 88 10.74 -8.65 -22.14
C LEU A 88 9.71 -8.81 -23.25
N ASP A 89 9.11 -9.99 -23.38
CA ASP A 89 8.06 -10.27 -24.36
C ASP A 89 6.84 -9.36 -24.09
N ALA A 90 6.42 -9.23 -22.83
CA ALA A 90 5.31 -8.36 -22.44
C ALA A 90 5.58 -6.88 -22.76
N LEU A 91 6.78 -6.36 -22.45
CA LEU A 91 7.15 -4.97 -22.80
C LEU A 91 7.14 -4.74 -24.32
N ALA A 92 7.64 -5.71 -25.09
CA ALA A 92 7.63 -5.64 -26.55
C ALA A 92 6.21 -5.65 -27.11
N GLU A 93 5.31 -6.49 -26.58
CA GLU A 93 3.89 -6.53 -26.96
C GLU A 93 3.16 -5.21 -26.69
N GLN A 94 3.59 -4.47 -25.66
CA GLN A 94 3.06 -3.15 -25.31
C GLN A 94 3.72 -2.01 -26.10
N GLY A 95 4.61 -2.32 -27.05
CA GLY A 95 5.27 -1.34 -27.90
C GLY A 95 6.48 -0.65 -27.27
N ILE A 96 6.96 -1.13 -26.12
CA ILE A 96 8.19 -0.63 -25.49
C ILE A 96 9.39 -1.33 -26.14
N THR A 97 9.94 -0.73 -27.19
CA THR A 97 11.01 -1.33 -28.00
C THR A 97 12.41 -0.84 -27.67
N ASN A 98 12.55 0.15 -26.77
CA ASN A 98 13.81 0.76 -26.35
C ASN A 98 14.35 0.14 -25.05
N VAL A 99 14.18 -1.17 -24.89
CA VAL A 99 14.70 -1.93 -23.75
C VAL A 99 16.13 -2.40 -24.04
N ALA A 100 17.06 -2.02 -23.17
CA ALA A 100 18.45 -2.45 -23.18
C ALA A 100 18.66 -3.50 -22.09
N VAL A 101 18.97 -4.73 -22.49
CA VAL A 101 19.31 -5.82 -21.58
C VAL A 101 20.77 -5.70 -21.15
N VAL A 102 21.01 -5.76 -19.84
CA VAL A 102 22.35 -5.67 -19.24
C VAL A 102 22.63 -6.93 -18.41
N SER A 103 23.84 -7.47 -18.56
CA SER A 103 24.28 -8.61 -17.75
C SER A 103 24.38 -8.22 -16.27
N ALA A 104 23.98 -9.12 -15.36
CA ALA A 104 24.09 -8.86 -13.93
C ALA A 104 25.53 -8.50 -13.51
N ALA A 105 26.53 -9.16 -14.10
CA ALA A 105 27.94 -8.88 -13.81
C ALA A 105 28.37 -7.44 -14.20
N ASP A 106 27.89 -6.93 -15.34
CA ASP A 106 28.18 -5.55 -15.75
C ASP A 106 27.45 -4.54 -14.87
N ALA A 107 26.20 -4.84 -14.50
CA ALA A 107 25.41 -4.02 -13.59
C ALA A 107 26.04 -3.96 -12.19
N GLU A 108 26.45 -5.09 -11.60
CA GLU A 108 27.10 -5.14 -10.28
C GLU A 108 28.38 -4.32 -10.24
N ARG A 109 29.22 -4.47 -11.26
CA ARG A 109 30.50 -3.75 -11.37
C ARG A 109 30.30 -2.24 -11.35
N LEU A 110 29.37 -1.73 -12.16
CA LEU A 110 29.14 -0.29 -12.31
C LEU A 110 28.28 0.30 -11.18
N GLY A 111 27.37 -0.48 -10.61
CA GLY A 111 26.56 -0.09 -9.45
C GLY A 111 27.41 0.12 -8.19
N GLY A 112 28.49 -0.64 -8.02
CA GLY A 112 29.45 -0.46 -6.92
C GLY A 112 30.32 0.78 -7.02
N GLU A 113 30.68 1.21 -8.24
CA GLU A 113 31.49 2.41 -8.47
C GLU A 113 30.70 3.70 -8.18
N ALA A 114 29.40 3.71 -8.50
CA ALA A 114 28.56 4.90 -8.40
C ALA A 114 28.20 5.29 -6.95
N ASP A 115 28.16 4.33 -6.02
CA ASP A 115 27.94 4.55 -4.57
C ASP A 115 29.14 5.25 -3.90
N SER A 116 30.35 5.07 -4.42
CA SER A 116 31.58 5.63 -3.83
C SER A 116 31.80 7.13 -4.10
N SER A 117 30.91 7.75 -4.90
CA SER A 117 31.03 9.13 -5.36
C SER A 117 30.01 10.12 -4.79
N MET A 118 29.08 9.66 -3.94
CA MET A 118 28.02 10.47 -3.33
C MET A 118 28.22 10.60 -1.82
N ASP A 119 28.70 11.76 -1.39
CA ASP A 119 28.75 12.15 0.02
C ASP A 119 27.38 12.75 0.41
N GLY A 120 26.68 12.13 1.37
CA GLY A 120 25.67 12.81 2.20
C GLY A 120 24.17 12.68 1.85
N SER A 121 23.59 11.48 1.94
CA SER A 121 22.30 11.25 2.62
C SER A 121 22.08 9.74 2.74
N GLY A 122 21.88 9.24 3.96
CA GLY A 122 21.92 7.81 4.27
C GLY A 122 20.96 6.96 3.44
N ALA A 123 21.51 6.27 2.45
CA ALA A 123 20.96 5.01 1.98
C ALA A 123 21.53 3.92 2.90
N SER A 124 20.66 3.29 3.68
CA SER A 124 20.95 2.05 4.38
C SER A 124 21.57 1.05 3.41
N GLY A 125 22.65 0.37 3.81
CA GLY A 125 23.42 -0.55 2.96
C GLY A 125 22.73 -1.84 2.53
N ASP A 126 21.41 -1.83 2.34
CA ASP A 126 20.58 -3.04 2.17
C ASP A 126 19.79 -3.14 0.85
N ASP A 127 19.98 -2.25 -0.12
CA ASP A 127 19.25 -2.35 -1.41
C ASP A 127 20.14 -2.81 -2.58
N ALA A 128 20.53 -4.10 -2.54
CA ALA A 128 21.31 -4.74 -3.60
C ALA A 128 20.61 -4.66 -4.98
N ALA A 129 19.28 -4.70 -4.99
CA ALA A 129 18.49 -4.63 -6.22
C ALA A 129 18.46 -3.19 -6.79
N ALA A 130 18.40 -2.14 -5.97
CA ALA A 130 18.55 -0.77 -6.46
C ALA A 130 19.97 -0.50 -6.99
N ARG A 131 21.01 -1.04 -6.33
CA ARG A 131 22.39 -0.96 -6.83
C ARG A 131 22.54 -1.63 -8.19
N LEU A 132 21.93 -2.80 -8.37
CA LEU A 132 21.85 -3.51 -9.64
C LEU A 132 21.10 -2.68 -10.70
N ALA A 133 19.94 -2.11 -10.38
CA ALA A 133 19.15 -1.30 -11.31
C ALA A 133 19.92 -0.06 -11.78
N ARG A 134 20.64 0.59 -10.84
CA ARG A 134 21.49 1.75 -11.16
C ARG A 134 22.69 1.36 -12.01
N GLY A 135 23.34 0.24 -11.70
CA GLY A 135 24.40 -0.31 -12.52
C GLY A 135 23.94 -0.64 -13.95
N ALA A 136 22.73 -1.19 -14.10
CA ALA A 136 22.13 -1.47 -15.39
C ALA A 136 21.92 -0.21 -16.23
N LEU A 137 21.43 0.87 -15.61
CA LEU A 137 21.26 2.17 -16.27
C LEU A 137 22.57 2.71 -16.84
N ILE A 138 23.64 2.68 -16.03
CA ILE A 138 24.97 3.15 -16.42
C ILE A 138 25.55 2.27 -17.54
N ALA A 139 25.45 0.95 -17.38
CA ALA A 139 25.97 -0.02 -18.35
C ALA A 139 25.30 0.09 -19.72
N SER A 140 24.01 0.37 -19.76
CA SER A 140 23.25 0.45 -21.01
C SER A 140 23.34 1.80 -21.73
N ALA A 141 24.07 2.78 -21.18
CA ALA A 141 24.28 4.07 -21.82
C ALA A 141 24.97 3.96 -23.19
N ASP A 142 25.80 2.93 -23.39
CA ASP A 142 26.54 2.70 -24.63
C ASP A 142 25.93 1.58 -25.52
N ILE A 143 24.82 0.97 -25.08
CA ILE A 143 24.11 -0.07 -25.84
C ILE A 143 23.23 0.63 -26.89
N ARG A 144 23.69 0.67 -28.14
CA ARG A 144 22.82 1.06 -29.27
C ARG A 144 21.82 -0.07 -29.51
N GLY A 145 20.53 0.27 -29.60
CA GLY A 145 19.40 -0.67 -29.66
C GLY A 145 19.54 -1.80 -30.69
N GLU A 146 20.17 -2.88 -30.28
CA GLU A 146 20.16 -4.18 -30.96
C GLU A 146 19.02 -5.02 -30.33
N PRO A 147 18.22 -5.73 -31.14
CA PRO A 147 17.12 -6.54 -30.64
C PRO A 147 17.62 -7.72 -29.79
N ALA A 148 16.84 -8.10 -28.78
CA ALA A 148 17.15 -9.01 -27.66
C ALA A 148 17.54 -10.48 -28.03
N SER A 149 17.87 -10.80 -29.28
CA SER A 149 18.11 -12.17 -29.76
C SER A 149 19.58 -12.61 -29.78
N ALA A 150 20.55 -11.81 -29.31
CA ALA A 150 21.97 -12.12 -29.51
C ALA A 150 22.81 -12.08 -28.22
N VAL A 151 22.43 -12.85 -27.19
CA VAL A 151 23.37 -13.23 -26.13
C VAL A 151 23.78 -14.68 -26.34
N LYS A 152 25.00 -14.90 -26.87
CA LYS A 152 25.59 -16.24 -26.99
C LYS A 152 26.01 -16.74 -25.60
N PRO A 153 25.72 -18.00 -25.24
CA PRO A 153 26.27 -18.57 -24.00
C PRO A 153 27.79 -18.75 -24.13
N ALA A 154 28.52 -18.30 -23.11
CA ALA A 154 29.95 -18.61 -22.96
C ALA A 154 30.15 -20.12 -22.67
N PRO A 155 31.28 -20.71 -23.06
CA PRO A 155 31.46 -22.15 -23.05
C PRO A 155 31.51 -22.74 -21.63
N LEU A 156 30.62 -23.72 -21.40
CA LEU A 156 30.53 -24.60 -20.24
C LEU A 156 31.74 -25.55 -20.18
N THR A 157 32.87 -25.09 -19.67
CA THR A 157 33.94 -25.97 -19.20
C THR A 157 34.55 -25.35 -17.95
N HIS A 158 33.98 -25.62 -16.77
CA HIS A 158 34.72 -25.81 -15.51
C HIS A 158 33.82 -26.10 -14.29
N THR A 159 32.50 -25.89 -14.38
CA THR A 159 31.62 -25.98 -13.18
C THR A 159 31.18 -27.40 -12.82
N VAL A 160 31.10 -28.33 -13.79
CA VAL A 160 30.62 -29.71 -13.54
C VAL A 160 31.62 -30.53 -12.72
N ALA A 161 32.90 -30.19 -12.72
CA ALA A 161 33.91 -30.90 -11.92
C ALA A 161 33.84 -30.58 -10.42
N MET A 162 33.30 -29.41 -10.03
CA MET A 162 33.25 -29.00 -8.63
C MET A 162 32.01 -29.51 -7.89
N ALA A 163 30.87 -29.64 -8.58
CA ALA A 163 29.63 -30.12 -7.96
C ALA A 163 29.69 -31.61 -7.57
N VAL A 164 30.47 -32.43 -8.29
CA VAL A 164 30.63 -33.86 -7.99
C VAL A 164 31.52 -34.08 -6.75
N ALA A 165 32.47 -33.18 -6.45
CA ALA A 165 33.33 -33.31 -5.28
C ALA A 165 32.60 -32.97 -3.96
N THR A 166 31.69 -32.00 -3.97
CA THR A 166 30.95 -31.60 -2.76
C THR A 166 29.84 -32.60 -2.40
N ALA A 167 29.23 -33.25 -3.39
CA ALA A 167 28.21 -34.29 -3.14
C ALA A 167 28.80 -35.57 -2.49
N VAL A 168 30.06 -35.92 -2.78
CA VAL A 168 30.73 -37.10 -2.19
C VAL A 168 31.10 -36.88 -0.71
N LEU A 169 31.33 -35.63 -0.28
CA LEU A 169 31.61 -35.30 1.13
C LEU A 169 30.37 -35.31 2.03
N ILE A 170 29.17 -35.03 1.49
CA ILE A 170 27.92 -34.98 2.26
C ILE A 170 27.36 -36.40 2.52
N VAL A 171 27.61 -37.35 1.61
CA VAL A 171 27.17 -38.75 1.78
C VAL A 171 28.02 -39.49 2.83
N ALA A 172 29.28 -39.09 3.05
CA ALA A 172 30.16 -39.69 4.06
C ALA A 172 29.91 -39.18 5.50
N GLY A 173 29.36 -37.96 5.67
CA GLY A 173 29.20 -37.32 6.98
C GLY A 173 27.94 -37.68 7.77
N SER A 174 26.97 -38.37 7.16
CA SER A 174 25.62 -38.55 7.75
C SER A 174 25.34 -39.92 8.37
N VAL A 175 26.36 -40.76 8.58
CA VAL A 175 26.20 -42.12 9.17
C VAL A 175 26.58 -42.19 10.66
N PHE A 176 26.94 -41.08 11.31
CA PHE A 176 27.28 -41.07 12.74
C PHE A 176 26.58 -39.94 13.48
N LEU A 177 25.35 -40.19 13.96
CA LEU A 177 24.93 -39.94 15.36
C LEU A 177 23.43 -40.25 15.54
N ALA A 178 23.08 -41.52 15.66
CA ALA A 178 21.80 -41.95 16.20
C ALA A 178 22.05 -43.16 17.12
N MET A 179 22.30 -42.90 18.40
CA MET A 179 22.13 -43.89 19.47
C MET A 179 21.41 -43.26 20.67
N THR A 180 20.20 -43.77 20.85
CA THR A 180 19.28 -43.69 22.00
C THR A 180 19.91 -44.05 23.34
N VAL A 181 19.41 -43.50 24.46
CA VAL A 181 18.97 -44.28 25.65
C VAL A 181 17.87 -43.51 26.43
N ARG A 182 16.93 -44.28 26.98
CA ARG A 182 15.69 -43.93 27.71
C ARG A 182 15.79 -44.42 29.18
N GLY A 183 15.14 -43.73 30.13
CA GLY A 183 14.84 -44.19 31.52
C GLY A 183 15.60 -43.40 32.60
N GLY A 184 15.08 -43.07 33.79
CA GLY A 184 13.86 -43.42 34.53
C GLY A 184 13.76 -42.56 35.82
N HIS A 185 12.81 -42.91 36.70
CA HIS A 185 12.25 -42.20 37.86
C HIS A 185 13.19 -41.64 38.96
N ASP A 186 12.62 -40.68 39.70
CA ASP A 186 12.96 -40.15 41.04
C ASP A 186 14.03 -39.05 41.16
N SER A 187 13.58 -37.80 41.41
CA SER A 187 13.98 -36.97 42.57
C SER A 187 13.51 -35.50 42.46
N VAL A 188 13.27 -34.92 43.63
CA VAL A 188 12.65 -33.63 44.00
C VAL A 188 13.32 -32.39 43.35
N PRO A 189 12.58 -31.30 43.03
CA PRO A 189 13.19 -30.09 42.49
C PRO A 189 13.87 -29.26 43.61
N PRO A 190 15.09 -28.74 43.42
CA PRO A 190 15.61 -27.71 44.30
C PRO A 190 14.94 -26.36 44.00
N GLN A 191 14.37 -25.78 45.04
CA GLN A 191 13.86 -24.42 45.07
C GLN A 191 14.96 -23.36 44.90
N ALA A 192 14.48 -22.20 44.45
CA ALA A 192 14.93 -20.85 44.76
C ALA A 192 16.25 -20.36 44.15
N SER A 193 16.11 -19.38 43.26
CA SER A 193 17.02 -18.23 43.22
C SER A 193 16.17 -16.96 43.10
N THR A 194 16.48 -16.03 43.99
CA THR A 194 15.85 -14.74 44.28
C THR A 194 15.87 -13.76 43.10
N PRO A 195 14.92 -12.81 43.02
CA PRO A 195 14.91 -11.81 41.97
C PRO A 195 15.94 -10.70 42.27
N THR A 196 16.82 -10.44 41.31
CA THR A 196 17.78 -9.33 41.35
C THR A 196 17.03 -8.02 41.12
N GLN A 197 17.19 -7.08 42.06
CA GLN A 197 16.72 -5.70 41.93
C GLN A 197 17.50 -4.99 40.83
N HIS A 198 16.82 -4.53 39.77
CA HIS A 198 17.35 -3.51 38.88
C HIS A 198 16.70 -2.16 39.19
N THR A 199 17.55 -1.28 39.69
CA THR A 199 17.30 0.11 40.05
C THR A 199 16.85 0.93 38.83
N ALA A 200 15.87 1.81 39.04
CA ALA A 200 15.35 2.72 38.02
C ALA A 200 16.43 3.70 37.50
N PRO A 201 16.45 4.03 36.19
CA PRO A 201 17.34 5.04 35.65
C PRO A 201 16.90 6.46 36.03
N ALA A 202 17.89 7.32 36.29
CA ALA A 202 17.72 8.72 36.68
C ALA A 202 17.08 9.58 35.56
N PRO A 203 16.35 10.67 35.92
CA PRO A 203 15.72 11.55 34.94
C PRO A 203 16.76 12.41 34.18
N PRO A 204 16.49 12.77 32.91
CA PRO A 204 17.40 13.59 32.12
C PRO A 204 17.40 15.06 32.58
N PRO A 205 18.53 15.79 32.43
CA PRO A 205 18.62 17.20 32.79
C PRO A 205 17.89 18.11 31.79
N GLU A 206 17.29 19.18 32.32
CA GLU A 206 16.58 20.23 31.60
C GLU A 206 17.50 20.97 30.61
N ALA A 207 17.06 21.07 29.35
CA ALA A 207 17.68 21.92 28.32
C ALA A 207 16.85 23.20 28.12
N PRO A 208 17.47 24.38 27.95
CA PRO A 208 16.76 25.65 27.84
C PRO A 208 16.03 25.78 26.49
N VAL A 209 14.76 26.17 26.57
CA VAL A 209 13.88 26.45 25.43
C VAL A 209 14.28 27.79 24.80
N HIS A 210 14.79 27.76 23.57
CA HIS A 210 14.92 28.96 22.74
C HIS A 210 13.62 29.20 21.95
N THR A 211 12.82 30.17 22.40
CA THR A 211 11.65 30.66 21.68
C THR A 211 12.09 31.49 20.47
N VAL A 212 11.87 30.98 19.26
CA VAL A 212 11.99 31.77 18.03
C VAL A 212 10.64 32.39 17.71
N VAL A 213 10.49 33.67 18.03
CA VAL A 213 9.36 34.50 17.59
C VAL A 213 9.59 34.88 16.13
N ARG A 214 8.83 34.31 15.20
CA ARG A 214 8.74 34.82 13.82
C ARG A 214 7.61 35.83 13.73
N ASN A 215 7.98 37.11 13.65
CA ASN A 215 7.04 38.19 13.31
C ASN A 215 6.55 38.01 11.88
N VAL A 216 5.25 37.80 11.70
CA VAL A 216 4.56 37.87 10.41
C VAL A 216 4.03 39.29 10.25
N VAL A 217 4.56 40.03 9.26
CA VAL A 217 4.05 41.35 8.85
C VAL A 217 3.08 41.14 7.67
N PRO A 218 1.82 41.62 7.74
CA PRO A 218 0.93 41.58 6.59
C PRO A 218 1.16 42.82 5.71
N MET A 219 1.50 42.61 4.44
CA MET A 219 1.44 43.66 3.42
C MET A 219 0.11 43.57 2.69
N ALA A 220 -0.78 44.52 2.99
CA ALA A 220 -1.94 44.84 2.17
C ALA A 220 -1.50 45.65 0.94
N GLY A 221 -1.93 45.27 -0.25
CA GLY A 221 -1.66 46.00 -1.49
C GLY A 221 -2.70 45.68 -2.57
N ARG A 222 -3.39 46.72 -3.03
CA ARG A 222 -4.58 46.72 -3.90
C ARG A 222 -4.38 46.15 -5.32
N ALA A 223 -5.44 45.48 -5.77
CA ALA A 223 -6.14 45.56 -7.06
C ALA A 223 -5.42 46.08 -8.32
N ALA A 224 -5.48 45.27 -9.38
CA ALA A 224 -5.74 45.73 -10.74
C ALA A 224 -6.44 44.65 -11.57
N GLN A 225 -7.67 44.94 -12.01
CA GLN A 225 -8.35 44.27 -13.12
C GLN A 225 -7.54 44.45 -14.39
N GLN A 226 -7.40 43.39 -15.18
CA GLN A 226 -7.27 43.52 -16.63
C GLN A 226 -7.86 42.28 -17.31
N SER A 227 -9.03 42.49 -17.93
CA SER A 227 -9.58 41.60 -18.95
C SER A 227 -8.68 41.64 -20.19
N LEU A 228 -8.37 40.48 -20.75
CA LEU A 228 -7.99 40.35 -22.15
C LEU A 228 -8.84 39.24 -22.77
N ALA A 229 -9.90 39.66 -23.44
CA ALA A 229 -10.57 38.87 -24.47
C ALA A 229 -9.80 39.07 -25.79
N GLY A 230 -9.60 37.98 -26.53
CA GLY A 230 -9.03 37.94 -27.88
C GLY A 230 -9.35 36.59 -28.57
N PRO A 231 -9.44 36.55 -29.91
CA PRO A 231 -10.63 36.05 -30.62
C PRO A 231 -10.59 34.57 -31.01
N GLY A 232 -11.78 34.07 -31.36
CA GLY A 232 -12.04 32.67 -31.66
C GLY A 232 -11.24 32.08 -32.82
N ALA A 233 -10.94 30.79 -32.66
CA ALA A 233 -10.68 29.87 -33.75
C ALA A 233 -11.71 28.74 -33.64
N ASN A 234 -12.73 28.87 -34.49
CA ASN A 234 -13.71 27.85 -34.78
C ASN A 234 -13.02 26.82 -35.69
N THR A 235 -12.66 25.65 -35.16
CA THR A 235 -12.32 24.49 -36.00
C THR A 235 -13.12 23.30 -35.52
N SER A 236 -14.31 23.17 -36.10
CA SER A 236 -15.07 21.93 -36.16
C SER A 236 -14.21 20.84 -36.80
N VAL A 237 -13.64 19.97 -35.99
CA VAL A 237 -13.11 18.68 -36.46
C VAL A 237 -14.32 17.74 -36.59
N PRO A 238 -14.55 17.12 -37.76
CA PRO A 238 -15.67 16.19 -37.93
C PRO A 238 -15.46 14.96 -37.04
N PRO A 239 -16.54 14.33 -36.53
CA PRO A 239 -16.41 13.13 -35.73
C PRO A 239 -15.86 12.01 -36.60
N LEU A 240 -14.70 11.46 -36.22
CA LEU A 240 -14.22 10.19 -36.74
C LEU A 240 -15.21 9.10 -36.30
N THR A 241 -16.20 8.84 -37.15
CA THR A 241 -17.02 7.64 -37.09
C THR A 241 -16.14 6.43 -37.39
N GLY A 242 -15.94 5.58 -36.38
CA GLY A 242 -15.36 4.25 -36.57
C GLY A 242 -14.14 3.96 -35.69
N TRP A 243 -14.30 3.95 -34.37
CA TRP A 243 -13.36 3.25 -33.48
C TRP A 243 -14.12 2.56 -32.35
N SER A 244 -14.65 1.38 -32.65
CA SER A 244 -15.24 0.44 -31.68
C SER A 244 -14.14 -0.32 -30.91
N GLY A 245 -13.22 0.43 -30.30
CA GLY A 245 -12.08 -0.13 -29.55
C GLY A 245 -11.69 0.64 -28.29
N ALA A 246 -12.28 1.81 -28.04
CA ALA A 246 -11.79 2.76 -27.04
C ALA A 246 -12.24 2.52 -25.58
N ASN A 247 -12.64 1.30 -25.19
CA ASN A 247 -13.11 1.07 -23.82
C ASN A 247 -12.74 -0.30 -23.23
N ARG A 248 -11.47 -0.72 -23.36
CA ARG A 248 -10.97 -1.93 -22.70
C ARG A 248 -9.90 -1.72 -21.63
N TYR A 249 -9.35 -0.50 -21.48
CA TYR A 249 -8.24 -0.26 -20.53
C TYR A 249 -8.31 1.06 -19.76
N ALA A 250 -9.49 1.67 -19.60
CA ALA A 250 -9.67 2.62 -18.51
C ALA A 250 -9.75 1.85 -17.18
N ARG A 251 -8.63 1.26 -16.71
CA ARG A 251 -8.53 0.64 -15.37
C ARG A 251 -8.56 1.77 -14.33
N ARG A 252 -9.73 2.38 -14.13
CA ARG A 252 -9.98 3.32 -13.04
C ARG A 252 -10.12 2.50 -11.76
N VAL A 253 -9.03 2.38 -11.00
CA VAL A 253 -9.01 1.56 -9.76
C VAL A 253 -9.65 2.33 -8.61
N LEU A 254 -9.33 3.63 -8.46
CA LEU A 254 -9.88 4.52 -7.45
C LEU A 254 -10.65 5.66 -8.13
N LEU A 255 -11.84 5.98 -7.63
CA LEU A 255 -12.67 7.04 -8.21
C LEU A 255 -12.16 8.42 -7.80
N SER A 256 -11.98 9.28 -8.81
CA SER A 256 -11.73 10.71 -8.63
C SER A 256 -12.97 11.42 -8.11
N ASP A 257 -12.80 12.62 -7.57
CA ASP A 257 -13.87 13.51 -7.13
C ASP A 257 -14.97 13.71 -8.20
N ARG A 258 -14.59 13.86 -9.48
CA ARG A 258 -15.50 13.96 -10.62
C ARG A 258 -16.31 12.69 -10.80
N ASP A 259 -15.66 11.54 -10.71
CA ASP A 259 -16.32 10.25 -10.91
C ASP A 259 -17.25 9.90 -9.74
N ILE A 260 -16.84 10.20 -8.51
CA ILE A 260 -17.69 10.07 -7.31
C ILE A 260 -19.00 10.87 -7.51
N ARG A 261 -18.90 12.14 -7.93
CA ARG A 261 -20.08 12.96 -8.22
C ARG A 261 -20.94 12.37 -9.34
N ALA A 262 -20.31 11.78 -10.37
CA ALA A 262 -21.03 11.14 -11.45
C ALA A 262 -21.81 9.89 -10.96
N GLU A 263 -21.22 9.06 -10.10
CA GLU A 263 -21.87 7.89 -9.50
C GLU A 263 -23.08 8.27 -8.63
N ILE A 264 -22.94 9.35 -7.84
CA ILE A 264 -24.01 9.90 -7.00
C ILE A 264 -25.13 10.50 -7.86
N ALA A 265 -24.77 11.30 -8.87
CA ALA A 265 -25.74 11.90 -9.79
C ALA A 265 -26.52 10.83 -10.59
N ALA A 266 -25.85 9.74 -10.96
CA ALA A 266 -26.46 8.58 -11.61
C ALA A 266 -27.25 7.69 -10.65
N LYS A 267 -27.27 7.99 -9.33
CA LYS A 267 -27.92 7.21 -8.28
C LYS A 267 -27.46 5.75 -8.19
N ARG A 268 -26.23 5.47 -8.64
CA ARG A 268 -25.61 4.14 -8.46
C ARG A 268 -24.99 4.01 -7.07
N LEU A 269 -24.41 5.10 -6.59
CA LEU A 269 -23.89 5.28 -5.24
C LEU A 269 -24.80 6.23 -4.46
N ALA A 270 -25.13 5.90 -3.22
CA ALA A 270 -25.81 6.82 -2.31
C ALA A 270 -24.98 7.01 -1.03
N ILE A 271 -24.85 8.26 -0.60
CA ILE A 271 -24.25 8.67 0.69
C ILE A 271 -25.26 9.64 1.29
N GLU A 272 -25.94 9.26 2.37
CA GLU A 272 -27.10 10.00 2.87
C GLU A 272 -26.91 10.40 4.34
N PRO A 273 -26.87 11.71 4.66
CA PRO A 273 -26.99 12.86 3.77
C PRO A 273 -25.71 13.17 2.97
N PHE A 274 -25.86 13.46 1.67
CA PHE A 274 -24.75 13.89 0.80
C PHE A 274 -24.52 15.40 0.93
N ASP A 275 -23.26 15.79 1.10
CA ASP A 275 -22.80 17.18 1.03
C ASP A 275 -21.62 17.26 0.06
N ASP A 276 -21.79 17.96 -1.06
CA ASP A 276 -20.76 18.08 -2.10
C ASP A 276 -19.48 18.77 -1.59
N ALA A 277 -19.59 19.59 -0.53
CA ALA A 277 -18.44 20.24 0.10
C ALA A 277 -17.53 19.25 0.85
N LEU A 278 -17.99 18.03 1.09
CA LEU A 278 -17.21 16.95 1.70
C LEU A 278 -16.44 16.12 0.67
N VAL A 279 -16.69 16.29 -0.63
CA VAL A 279 -15.94 15.60 -1.68
C VAL A 279 -14.50 16.11 -1.71
N GLN A 280 -13.55 15.19 -1.72
CA GLN A 280 -12.10 15.39 -1.80
C GLN A 280 -11.57 14.81 -3.13
N PRO A 281 -10.31 15.09 -3.55
CA PRO A 281 -9.80 14.71 -4.87
C PRO A 281 -10.01 13.23 -5.26
N SER A 282 -10.04 12.32 -4.28
CA SER A 282 -10.27 10.89 -4.51
C SER A 282 -11.05 10.19 -3.38
N SER A 283 -11.83 10.94 -2.62
CA SER A 283 -12.59 10.41 -1.48
C SER A 283 -13.77 11.33 -1.12
N VAL A 284 -14.62 10.91 -0.19
CA VAL A 284 -15.64 11.77 0.43
C VAL A 284 -15.43 11.75 1.93
N ASP A 285 -15.24 12.91 2.55
CA ASP A 285 -15.19 13.00 4.02
C ASP A 285 -16.52 12.51 4.62
N VAL A 286 -16.45 11.63 5.63
CA VAL A 286 -17.60 11.16 6.40
C VAL A 286 -17.58 11.75 7.80
N ARG A 287 -18.76 11.90 8.40
CA ARG A 287 -18.94 12.51 9.72
C ARG A 287 -19.22 11.46 10.78
N LEU A 288 -18.89 11.80 12.02
CA LEU A 288 -19.17 10.98 13.20
C LEU A 288 -20.65 11.11 13.61
N ASP A 289 -21.30 9.99 13.88
CA ASP A 289 -22.64 9.96 14.48
C ASP A 289 -22.58 10.20 16.01
N ASN A 290 -23.73 10.29 16.67
CA ASN A 290 -23.81 10.41 18.13
C ASN A 290 -23.87 9.07 18.87
N LEU A 291 -23.80 7.94 18.16
CA LEU A 291 -23.92 6.59 18.74
C LEU A 291 -22.53 5.96 18.97
N PHE A 292 -22.23 5.63 20.24
CA PHE A 292 -20.99 4.99 20.65
C PHE A 292 -21.25 3.71 21.42
N ARG A 293 -20.35 2.72 21.31
CA ARG A 293 -20.34 1.53 22.17
C ARG A 293 -19.06 1.43 22.96
N VAL A 294 -19.20 1.38 24.27
CA VAL A 294 -18.10 1.24 25.23
C VAL A 294 -18.05 -0.20 25.76
N PHE A 295 -16.84 -0.74 25.94
CA PHE A 295 -16.65 -2.12 26.39
C PHE A 295 -16.81 -2.25 27.92
N ASN A 296 -17.70 -3.14 28.35
CA ASN A 296 -17.97 -3.44 29.75
C ASN A 296 -17.01 -4.53 30.26
N ASN A 297 -15.77 -4.15 30.58
CA ASN A 297 -14.72 -5.08 30.98
C ASN A 297 -14.97 -5.82 32.33
N THR A 298 -16.02 -5.48 33.07
CA THR A 298 -16.32 -6.05 34.39
C THR A 298 -17.35 -7.18 34.39
N ARG A 299 -18.03 -7.44 33.26
CA ARG A 299 -19.13 -8.44 33.20
C ARG A 299 -18.69 -9.82 32.73
N TYR A 300 -17.65 -9.90 31.91
CA TYR A 300 -17.15 -11.14 31.34
C TYR A 300 -15.70 -11.37 31.74
N THR A 301 -15.32 -12.63 31.91
CA THR A 301 -13.92 -13.01 32.17
C THR A 301 -13.05 -12.95 30.91
N HIS A 302 -13.66 -13.10 29.73
CA HIS A 302 -13.01 -13.09 28.42
C HIS A 302 -14.03 -12.85 27.29
N ILE A 303 -13.52 -12.54 26.10
CA ILE A 303 -14.27 -12.51 24.84
C ILE A 303 -14.03 -13.85 24.13
N ASP A 304 -15.11 -14.57 23.81
CA ASP A 304 -15.08 -15.78 22.99
C ASP A 304 -15.86 -15.50 21.69
N PRO A 305 -15.18 -15.33 20.55
CA PRO A 305 -15.83 -14.99 19.28
C PRO A 305 -16.88 -16.00 18.81
N ALA A 306 -16.85 -17.23 19.34
CA ALA A 306 -17.81 -18.29 19.04
C ALA A 306 -19.14 -18.12 19.80
N LYS A 307 -19.17 -17.30 20.85
CA LYS A 307 -20.34 -17.12 21.71
C LYS A 307 -20.98 -15.76 21.48
N GLN A 308 -22.30 -15.73 21.60
CA GLN A 308 -23.05 -14.49 21.66
C GLN A 308 -22.83 -13.82 23.02
N GLN A 309 -22.38 -12.56 23.02
CA GLN A 309 -22.05 -11.79 24.22
C GLN A 309 -22.60 -10.36 24.10
N ASP A 310 -23.92 -10.22 24.00
CA ASP A 310 -24.56 -8.93 23.65
C ASP A 310 -24.33 -7.83 24.71
N GLU A 311 -24.08 -8.20 25.97
CA GLU A 311 -23.79 -7.24 27.05
C GLU A 311 -22.32 -6.80 27.11
N LEU A 312 -21.47 -7.28 26.18
CA LEU A 312 -20.05 -6.92 26.13
C LEU A 312 -19.86 -5.41 25.95
N THR A 313 -20.81 -4.74 25.31
CA THR A 313 -20.78 -3.30 25.13
C THR A 313 -22.08 -2.63 25.57
N THR A 314 -21.98 -1.39 26.02
CA THR A 314 -23.13 -0.52 26.28
C THR A 314 -23.21 0.56 25.21
N LEU A 315 -24.40 0.81 24.67
CA LEU A 315 -24.65 1.95 23.79
C LEU A 315 -24.69 3.24 24.63
N VAL A 316 -23.96 4.25 24.20
CA VAL A 316 -23.83 5.56 24.84
C VAL A 316 -24.06 6.63 23.80
N GLU A 317 -24.83 7.65 24.18
CA GLU A 317 -25.06 8.85 23.40
C GLU A 317 -24.69 10.05 24.28
N PRO A 318 -23.73 10.90 23.88
CA PRO A 318 -23.49 12.15 24.57
C PRO A 318 -24.72 13.06 24.45
N ALA A 319 -24.92 13.95 25.43
CA ALA A 319 -26.00 14.92 25.35
C ALA A 319 -25.82 15.83 24.13
N GLU A 320 -26.92 16.42 23.65
CA GLU A 320 -26.87 17.32 22.50
C GLU A 320 -25.90 18.49 22.76
N GLY A 321 -24.95 18.69 21.84
CA GLY A 321 -23.93 19.71 21.98
C GLY A 321 -22.79 19.34 22.94
N GLU A 322 -22.68 18.09 23.37
CA GLU A 322 -21.56 17.57 24.17
C GLU A 322 -20.72 16.56 23.37
N PRO A 323 -19.40 16.44 23.65
CA PRO A 323 -18.55 15.45 23.03
C PRO A 323 -18.62 14.11 23.75
N PHE A 324 -18.28 13.04 23.03
CA PHE A 324 -17.81 11.81 23.63
C PHE A 324 -16.32 11.94 23.97
N VAL A 325 -15.91 11.63 25.21
CA VAL A 325 -14.51 11.67 25.63
C VAL A 325 -13.89 10.28 25.48
N LEU A 326 -12.95 10.13 24.55
CA LEU A 326 -12.19 8.89 24.36
C LEU A 326 -10.88 8.96 25.14
N HIS A 327 -10.73 8.15 26.19
CA HIS A 327 -9.55 8.20 27.04
C HIS A 327 -8.34 7.48 26.41
N PRO A 328 -7.10 7.82 26.81
CA PRO A 328 -5.89 7.11 26.39
C PRO A 328 -5.98 5.60 26.57
N GLY A 329 -5.65 4.84 25.53
CA GLY A 329 -5.66 3.38 25.53
C GLY A 329 -7.05 2.75 25.41
N GLU A 330 -8.13 3.53 25.30
CA GLU A 330 -9.46 3.00 25.10
C GLU A 330 -9.75 2.67 23.63
N PHE A 331 -10.59 1.66 23.46
CA PHE A 331 -11.19 1.24 22.20
C PHE A 331 -12.71 1.32 22.32
N VAL A 332 -13.36 1.97 21.36
CA VAL A 332 -14.82 2.08 21.30
C VAL A 332 -15.31 1.86 19.87
N LEU A 333 -16.58 1.46 19.72
CA LEU A 333 -17.21 1.49 18.40
C LEU A 333 -17.97 2.81 18.24
N GLY A 334 -17.75 3.48 17.12
CA GLY A 334 -18.57 4.61 16.67
C GLY A 334 -19.36 4.26 15.42
N SER A 335 -20.09 5.22 14.86
CA SER A 335 -20.76 5.08 13.56
C SER A 335 -20.48 6.29 12.70
N THR A 336 -20.49 6.12 11.38
CA THR A 336 -20.67 7.26 10.48
C THR A 336 -22.08 7.82 10.64
N LEU A 337 -22.21 9.14 10.50
CA LEU A 337 -23.49 9.82 10.40
C LEU A 337 -24.18 9.42 9.11
N GLU A 338 -23.42 9.33 8.01
CA GLU A 338 -23.94 8.96 6.70
C GLU A 338 -24.30 7.47 6.61
N VAL A 339 -25.41 7.19 5.93
CA VAL A 339 -25.74 5.88 5.36
C VAL A 339 -25.09 5.78 3.99
N CYS A 340 -24.26 4.76 3.76
CA CYS A 340 -23.65 4.51 2.46
C CYS A 340 -24.32 3.29 1.80
N THR A 341 -24.72 3.43 0.55
CA THR A 341 -25.26 2.35 -0.29
C THR A 341 -24.43 2.23 -1.56
N LEU A 342 -23.74 1.09 -1.71
CA LEU A 342 -22.85 0.82 -2.84
C LEU A 342 -23.53 -0.10 -3.86
N PRO A 343 -23.28 0.08 -5.17
CA PRO A 343 -23.68 -0.87 -6.19
C PRO A 343 -22.85 -2.17 -6.08
N ASP A 344 -23.17 -3.15 -6.93
CA ASP A 344 -22.46 -4.44 -6.99
C ASP A 344 -21.09 -4.37 -7.70
N ASP A 345 -20.77 -3.25 -8.35
CA ASP A 345 -19.55 -3.02 -9.12
C ASP A 345 -18.55 -2.05 -8.45
N LEU A 346 -18.85 -1.58 -7.23
CA LEU A 346 -17.96 -0.73 -6.43
C LEU A 346 -17.71 -1.33 -5.04
N ALA A 347 -16.48 -1.19 -4.55
CA ALA A 347 -16.13 -1.40 -3.15
C ALA A 347 -15.70 -0.07 -2.52
N GLY A 348 -15.95 0.10 -1.23
CA GLY A 348 -15.49 1.25 -0.46
C GLY A 348 -14.27 0.89 0.38
N ARG A 349 -13.47 1.88 0.76
CA ARG A 349 -12.46 1.77 1.81
C ARG A 349 -12.59 2.95 2.75
N LEU A 350 -12.82 2.69 4.03
CA LEU A 350 -12.95 3.75 5.02
C LEU A 350 -11.61 4.01 5.67
N GLU A 351 -11.10 5.22 5.44
CA GLU A 351 -9.79 5.65 5.89
C GLU A 351 -9.91 6.70 6.99
N GLY A 352 -8.89 6.77 7.85
CA GLY A 352 -8.74 7.90 8.76
C GLY A 352 -8.35 9.20 8.05
N LYS A 353 -8.47 10.31 8.77
CA LYS A 353 -7.92 11.60 8.33
C LYS A 353 -6.53 11.79 8.92
N SER A 354 -5.57 12.22 8.09
CA SER A 354 -4.19 12.49 8.55
C SER A 354 -4.15 13.45 9.74
N SER A 355 -4.99 14.48 9.75
CA SER A 355 -5.08 15.44 10.86
C SER A 355 -5.45 14.79 12.20
N LEU A 356 -6.28 13.74 12.19
CA LEU A 356 -6.69 13.01 13.39
C LEU A 356 -5.65 11.97 13.80
N GLY A 357 -5.05 11.28 12.83
CA GLY A 357 -3.94 10.37 13.09
C GLY A 357 -2.76 11.06 13.77
N ARG A 358 -2.48 12.33 13.41
CA ARG A 358 -1.45 13.17 14.06
C ARG A 358 -1.76 13.54 15.51
N LEU A 359 -3.00 13.35 15.96
CA LEU A 359 -3.43 13.52 17.35
C LEU A 359 -3.52 12.18 18.10
N GLY A 360 -3.13 11.06 17.46
CA GLY A 360 -3.19 9.72 18.03
C GLY A 360 -4.59 9.10 18.00
N LEU A 361 -5.50 9.59 17.16
CA LEU A 361 -6.79 8.94 16.92
C LEU A 361 -6.70 7.99 15.72
N LEU A 362 -6.98 6.71 15.96
CA LEU A 362 -7.11 5.67 14.94
C LEU A 362 -8.60 5.38 14.70
N THR A 363 -9.03 5.26 13.44
CA THR A 363 -10.45 5.15 13.06
C THR A 363 -10.90 3.78 12.57
N HIS A 364 -9.96 2.94 12.13
CA HIS A 364 -10.20 1.54 11.79
C HIS A 364 -9.00 0.69 12.21
N SER A 365 -9.26 -0.53 12.68
CA SER A 365 -8.22 -1.45 13.13
C SER A 365 -8.17 -2.77 12.33
N THR A 366 -9.24 -3.23 11.67
CA THR A 366 -9.19 -4.57 11.04
C THR A 366 -9.99 -4.79 9.74
N ALA A 367 -11.16 -4.19 9.54
CA ALA A 367 -11.99 -4.41 8.35
C ALA A 367 -12.02 -3.18 7.44
N GLY A 368 -11.06 -3.08 6.51
CA GLY A 368 -10.88 -1.88 5.69
C GLY A 368 -11.90 -1.69 4.57
N PHE A 369 -12.46 -2.78 4.03
CA PHE A 369 -13.37 -2.72 2.87
C PHE A 369 -14.85 -2.63 3.26
N ILE A 370 -15.58 -1.82 2.51
CA ILE A 370 -17.03 -1.79 2.46
C ILE A 370 -17.45 -2.55 1.21
N ASP A 371 -18.12 -3.68 1.41
CA ASP A 371 -18.41 -4.61 0.33
C ASP A 371 -19.39 -4.05 -0.73
N PRO A 372 -19.29 -4.49 -1.99
CA PRO A 372 -20.28 -4.20 -3.02
C PRO A 372 -21.68 -4.66 -2.60
N GLY A 373 -22.71 -3.84 -2.84
CA GLY A 373 -24.08 -4.09 -2.39
C GLY A 373 -24.35 -3.76 -0.91
N PHE A 374 -23.36 -3.33 -0.14
CA PHE A 374 -23.56 -2.86 1.24
C PHE A 374 -24.50 -1.65 1.27
N SER A 375 -25.41 -1.62 2.24
CA SER A 375 -26.26 -0.47 2.55
C SER A 375 -26.40 -0.30 4.06
N GLY A 376 -25.86 0.78 4.63
CA GLY A 376 -25.96 1.04 6.07
C GLY A 376 -25.04 2.17 6.55
N HIS A 377 -25.12 2.50 7.83
CA HIS A 377 -24.04 3.28 8.45
C HIS A 377 -22.80 2.40 8.58
N ILE A 378 -21.61 2.99 8.55
CA ILE A 378 -20.37 2.26 8.70
C ILE A 378 -19.95 2.32 10.18
N THR A 379 -19.75 1.15 10.81
CA THR A 379 -19.22 1.06 12.17
C THR A 379 -17.75 1.46 12.16
N LEU A 380 -17.36 2.39 13.02
CA LEU A 380 -16.00 2.88 13.21
C LEU A 380 -15.35 2.17 14.38
N GLU A 381 -14.06 1.83 14.26
CA GLU A 381 -13.26 1.20 15.31
C GLU A 381 -12.28 2.24 15.85
N LEU A 382 -12.70 2.99 16.88
CA LEU A 382 -11.99 4.18 17.34
C LEU A 382 -11.05 3.84 18.50
N SER A 383 -9.76 4.19 18.36
CA SER A 383 -8.75 4.02 19.41
C SER A 383 -7.98 5.31 19.65
N ASN A 384 -7.73 5.63 20.93
CA ASN A 384 -6.85 6.72 21.31
C ASN A 384 -5.49 6.15 21.75
N VAL A 385 -4.46 6.35 20.92
CA VAL A 385 -3.07 5.96 21.21
C VAL A 385 -2.21 7.12 21.71
N ALA A 386 -2.80 8.31 21.92
CA ALA A 386 -2.15 9.43 22.56
C ALA A 386 -2.14 9.29 24.10
N ASN A 387 -1.46 10.21 24.77
CA ASN A 387 -1.38 10.28 26.23
C ASN A 387 -2.42 11.24 26.87
N LEU A 388 -3.30 11.85 26.07
CA LEU A 388 -4.35 12.75 26.53
C LEU A 388 -5.73 12.30 26.00
N PRO A 389 -6.82 12.54 26.75
CA PRO A 389 -8.17 12.29 26.24
C PRO A 389 -8.47 13.12 25.01
N ILE A 390 -9.20 12.52 24.05
CA ILE A 390 -9.64 13.19 22.82
C ILE A 390 -11.15 13.40 22.91
N THR A 391 -11.60 14.63 22.66
CA THR A 391 -13.03 14.93 22.55
C THR A 391 -13.50 14.67 21.12
N LEU A 392 -14.44 13.75 20.98
CA LEU A 392 -15.06 13.36 19.72
C LEU A 392 -16.45 14.00 19.64
N TRP A 393 -16.63 14.90 18.69
CA TRP A 393 -17.84 15.69 18.54
C TRP A 393 -18.75 15.06 17.49
N PRO A 394 -20.01 14.68 17.83
CA PRO A 394 -20.98 14.29 16.81
C PRO A 394 -21.08 15.34 15.70
N GLY A 395 -21.08 14.90 14.44
CA GLY A 395 -21.05 15.75 13.26
C GLY A 395 -19.65 16.16 12.78
N MET A 396 -18.57 15.91 13.54
CA MET A 396 -17.20 16.19 13.08
C MET A 396 -16.80 15.27 11.92
N LYS A 397 -15.94 15.74 11.02
CA LYS A 397 -15.28 14.90 10.01
C LYS A 397 -14.38 13.88 10.71
N ILE A 398 -14.66 12.60 10.56
CA ILE A 398 -13.96 11.53 11.28
C ILE A 398 -13.10 10.66 10.37
N GLY A 399 -13.52 10.46 9.13
CA GLY A 399 -12.82 9.63 8.16
C GLY A 399 -13.11 10.10 6.75
N GLN A 400 -12.70 9.29 5.78
CA GLN A 400 -12.95 9.51 4.36
C GLN A 400 -13.21 8.19 3.64
N LEU A 401 -14.25 8.16 2.82
CA LEU A 401 -14.62 7.02 2.01
C LEU A 401 -13.94 7.11 0.64
N CYS A 402 -13.04 6.18 0.37
CA CYS A 402 -12.42 5.95 -0.93
C CYS A 402 -13.24 4.90 -1.69
N LEU A 403 -13.45 5.06 -3.00
CA LEU A 403 -14.30 4.17 -3.79
C LEU A 403 -13.50 3.53 -4.91
N LEU A 404 -13.52 2.20 -4.95
CA LEU A 404 -12.79 1.41 -5.93
C LEU A 404 -13.74 0.71 -6.88
N ARG A 405 -13.39 0.70 -8.17
CA ARG A 405 -14.14 -0.05 -9.17
C ARG A 405 -13.69 -1.50 -9.16
N LEU A 406 -14.63 -2.43 -9.09
CA LEU A 406 -14.31 -3.85 -9.23
C LEU A 406 -13.93 -4.18 -10.67
N THR A 407 -13.18 -5.26 -10.85
CA THR A 407 -12.84 -5.80 -12.17
C THR A 407 -14.09 -6.29 -12.93
N SER A 408 -15.08 -6.78 -12.20
CA SER A 408 -16.42 -7.12 -12.66
C SER A 408 -17.41 -7.00 -11.50
N PRO A 409 -18.74 -6.85 -11.75
CA PRO A 409 -19.74 -6.88 -10.69
C PRO A 409 -19.62 -8.14 -9.83
N ALA A 410 -19.84 -7.99 -8.52
CA ALA A 410 -19.83 -9.12 -7.59
C ALA A 410 -20.97 -10.10 -7.92
N GLU A 411 -20.64 -11.38 -8.10
CA GLU A 411 -21.64 -12.42 -8.38
C GLU A 411 -22.65 -12.57 -7.23
N HIS A 412 -22.18 -12.39 -6.00
CA HIS A 412 -22.98 -12.41 -4.78
C HIS A 412 -22.65 -11.19 -3.93
N PRO A 413 -23.34 -10.05 -4.15
CA PRO A 413 -23.13 -8.84 -3.37
C PRO A 413 -23.49 -9.03 -1.88
N TYR A 414 -23.02 -8.09 -1.06
CA TYR A 414 -23.35 -8.04 0.36
C TYR A 414 -24.86 -7.95 0.59
N GLY A 415 -25.35 -8.69 1.57
CA GLY A 415 -26.78 -8.82 1.86
C GLY A 415 -27.48 -9.94 1.10
N SER A 416 -26.81 -10.63 0.15
CA SER A 416 -27.35 -11.83 -0.47
C SER A 416 -27.33 -13.03 0.49
N ASP A 417 -28.33 -13.92 0.35
CA ASP A 417 -28.48 -15.11 1.20
C ASP A 417 -27.22 -16.02 1.20
N LYS A 418 -26.52 -16.09 0.06
CA LYS A 418 -25.34 -16.95 -0.12
C LYS A 418 -24.11 -16.45 0.64
N VAL A 419 -23.95 -15.14 0.82
CA VAL A 419 -22.82 -14.55 1.56
C VAL A 419 -23.01 -14.71 3.06
N GLY A 420 -24.26 -14.76 3.54
CA GLY A 420 -24.54 -14.80 4.98
C GLY A 420 -24.12 -13.52 5.69
N SER A 421 -24.26 -12.38 5.00
CA SER A 421 -23.92 -11.04 5.49
C SER A 421 -24.61 -10.73 6.82
N LYS A 422 -23.86 -10.11 7.74
CA LYS A 422 -24.31 -9.94 9.14
C LYS A 422 -24.85 -8.56 9.44
N TYR A 423 -24.51 -7.53 8.66
CA TYR A 423 -24.69 -6.14 9.04
C TYR A 423 -25.41 -5.30 7.98
N GLN A 424 -26.13 -5.95 7.04
CA GLN A 424 -26.88 -5.25 6.02
C GLN A 424 -28.00 -4.42 6.66
N GLY A 425 -28.11 -3.16 6.26
CA GLY A 425 -29.13 -2.23 6.78
C GLY A 425 -28.82 -1.68 8.18
N GLN A 426 -27.61 -1.83 8.71
CA GLN A 426 -27.34 -1.39 10.09
C GLN A 426 -27.54 0.12 10.30
N ARG A 427 -27.98 0.49 11.51
CA ARG A 427 -28.29 1.84 11.97
C ARG A 427 -27.56 2.11 13.29
N GLY A 428 -26.30 2.52 13.18
CA GLY A 428 -25.38 2.67 14.31
C GLY A 428 -24.36 1.53 14.44
N PRO A 429 -23.56 1.55 15.52
CA PRO A 429 -22.48 0.58 15.73
C PRO A 429 -23.08 -0.75 16.21
N THR A 430 -23.47 -1.64 15.29
CA THR A 430 -24.02 -2.95 15.67
C THR A 430 -22.97 -3.79 16.42
N PRO A 431 -23.30 -4.46 17.54
CA PRO A 431 -22.38 -5.39 18.19
C PRO A 431 -21.92 -6.50 17.26
N SER A 432 -20.76 -7.08 17.57
CA SER A 432 -20.23 -8.21 16.81
C SER A 432 -21.22 -9.37 16.75
N ARG A 433 -21.41 -9.89 15.53
CA ARG A 433 -22.16 -11.13 15.23
C ARG A 433 -21.20 -12.25 14.79
N SER A 434 -19.97 -12.25 15.29
CA SER A 434 -18.95 -13.27 14.94
C SER A 434 -19.41 -14.70 15.23
N HIS A 435 -20.24 -14.89 16.25
CA HIS A 435 -20.81 -16.18 16.64
C HIS A 435 -21.71 -16.79 15.55
N LEU A 436 -22.30 -15.97 14.68
CA LEU A 436 -23.04 -16.45 13.51
C LEU A 436 -22.07 -16.99 12.46
N ASN A 437 -22.28 -18.24 12.04
CA ASN A 437 -21.41 -18.97 11.11
C ASN A 437 -19.95 -19.09 11.62
N PHE A 438 -19.75 -19.14 12.94
CA PHE A 438 -18.43 -19.38 13.51
C PHE A 438 -17.96 -20.81 13.22
N ILE A 439 -16.70 -20.96 12.82
CA ILE A 439 -16.08 -22.25 12.49
C ILE A 439 -14.89 -22.48 13.42
N LYS A 440 -14.74 -23.71 13.92
CA LYS A 440 -13.57 -24.18 14.67
C LYS A 440 -13.17 -25.57 14.16
N SER A 441 -11.86 -25.84 14.13
CA SER A 441 -11.27 -27.13 13.75
C SER A 441 -11.40 -28.18 14.83
#